data_AF-A0A9X2D046-F1
#
_entry.id   AF-A0A9X2D046-F1
#
_cell.length_a   1.000
_cell.length_b   1.000
_cell.length_c   1.000
_cell.angle_alpha   90.00
_cell.angle_beta   90.00
_cell.angle_gamma   90.00
#
_symmetry.space_group_name_H-M   'P 1'
#
loop_
_entity.id
_entity.type
_entity.pdbx_description
1 polymer ?
#
loop_
_entity_poly.entity_id
_entity_poly.type
_entity_poly.pdbx_seq_one_letter_code
_entity_poly.pdbx_strand_id
1 'polypeptide(L)'
;MKIIEILDKLKQKPPIPLTEEIRGQIEKIRDLCDKKYCVKRTYGEDALNRMILLDKEIAKLLTPEVIQFLFTQKKPTANEQTIRDDRTIRNIRDVIYYGFINGLLPIKFLPNNEPTYGLTKYQQKQANYEENTLSIVRNIVSAAGVDLSQIEPLNESSLYESSLSTQFEVITGTINMIAPNETLRKELIKVNTFTFETIISQADTGFEALRIAITDKLKNEDQQINLDSFCEAFLNDPELILDADIGHSLLDRVHMEAAILSNKKITVGEKEYTYQEILREMVKKISDNPNKYPPSAKQQLFLRFSIVENDLKNRFNEQFQLNNYMKNYNSLDEYQQEKVVKYFTGMILSSNENNLQIWLKKNNPDLYKAVGAEIKDIYNQHVKVLTEHRDTLVKRVLKADTSSILGDREVITDKDKKTVSKSILNGEIVGSFSPDYYDSTTKINELLVHANTINTALNKAIQVLPPQDSVDELSLYRSKMATIKGSLEKKDERLGVTGFDILKKDTSSSWSQLKRFILNMVNLFTPAFLHEYAPPLQHKGHRVEKEFELITNAINRFKEIKLQFKEVIQSENIGEEENKDEEKHADLGLGA
;
A
#
# COMPACT_ATOMS: atom_id res chain seq x y z
N MET A 1 -4.04 31.00 -3.56
CA MET A 1 -5.12 30.34 -2.78
C MET A 1 -6.05 29.59 -3.72
N LYS A 2 -6.46 28.39 -3.35
CA LYS A 2 -7.49 27.62 -4.08
C LYS A 2 -8.88 28.18 -3.78
N ILE A 3 -9.83 28.03 -4.71
CA ILE A 3 -11.20 28.51 -4.53
C ILE A 3 -11.86 27.88 -3.30
N ILE A 4 -11.66 26.58 -3.07
CA ILE A 4 -12.18 25.89 -1.88
C ILE A 4 -11.65 26.49 -0.57
N GLU A 5 -10.41 26.97 -0.53
CA GLU A 5 -9.83 27.63 0.65
C GLU A 5 -10.50 28.98 0.93
N ILE A 6 -10.87 29.70 -0.14
CA ILE A 6 -11.62 30.97 -0.04
C ILE A 6 -13.04 30.70 0.47
N LEU A 7 -13.70 29.67 -0.07
CA LEU A 7 -15.02 29.23 0.40
C LEU A 7 -14.98 28.76 1.87
N ASP A 8 -13.92 28.08 2.29
CA ASP A 8 -13.75 27.67 3.68
C ASP A 8 -13.50 28.85 4.63
N LYS A 9 -12.80 29.90 4.17
CA LYS A 9 -12.72 31.17 4.92
C LYS A 9 -14.09 31.85 5.03
N LEU A 10 -14.90 31.82 3.98
CA LEU A 10 -16.28 32.35 4.04
C LEU A 10 -17.12 31.63 5.10
N LYS A 11 -16.98 30.30 5.24
CA LYS A 11 -17.67 29.52 6.29
C LYS A 11 -17.36 29.95 7.72
N GLN A 12 -16.26 30.67 7.93
CA GLN A 12 -15.85 31.16 9.25
C GLN A 12 -16.42 32.55 9.58
N LYS A 13 -16.98 33.26 8.59
CA LYS A 13 -17.58 34.58 8.79
C LYS A 13 -18.94 34.47 9.50
N PRO A 14 -19.39 35.52 10.21
CA PRO A 14 -20.71 35.53 10.84
C PRO A 14 -21.84 35.39 9.79
N PRO A 15 -22.94 34.69 10.11
CA PRO A 15 -24.10 34.58 9.23
C PRO A 15 -24.68 35.95 8.88
N ILE A 16 -25.09 36.12 7.63
CA ILE A 16 -25.83 37.30 7.17
C ILE A 16 -27.34 37.01 7.03
N PRO A 17 -28.23 38.01 7.15
CA PRO A 17 -29.67 37.79 7.08
C PRO A 17 -30.13 37.39 5.68
N LEU A 18 -31.21 36.59 5.61
CA LEU A 18 -31.88 36.24 4.36
C LEU A 18 -32.77 37.42 3.92
N THR A 19 -32.37 38.16 2.90
CA THR A 19 -33.21 39.17 2.26
C THR A 19 -34.11 38.53 1.21
N GLU A 20 -35.20 39.21 0.82
CA GLU A 20 -36.10 38.69 -0.22
C GLU A 20 -35.43 38.58 -1.59
N GLU A 21 -34.45 39.43 -1.89
CA GLU A 21 -33.64 39.32 -3.10
C GLU A 21 -32.78 38.05 -3.10
N ILE A 22 -32.04 37.80 -2.01
CA ILE A 22 -31.23 36.59 -1.85
C ILE A 22 -32.11 35.34 -1.91
N ARG A 23 -33.27 35.37 -1.24
CA ARG A 23 -34.24 34.27 -1.27
C ARG A 23 -34.68 33.97 -2.70
N GLY A 24 -35.12 34.98 -3.45
CA GLY A 24 -35.60 34.82 -4.81
C GLY A 24 -34.51 34.34 -5.78
N GLN A 25 -33.25 34.69 -5.56
CA GLN A 25 -32.12 34.18 -6.34
C GLN A 25 -31.81 32.72 -6.00
N ILE A 26 -31.79 32.35 -4.72
CA ILE A 26 -31.59 30.96 -4.26
C ILE A 26 -32.67 30.03 -4.81
N GLU A 27 -33.94 30.45 -4.75
CA GLU A 27 -35.06 29.66 -5.28
C GLU A 27 -34.93 29.43 -6.79
N LYS A 28 -34.54 30.45 -7.55
CA LYS A 28 -34.27 30.29 -9.00
C LYS A 28 -33.10 29.36 -9.27
N ILE A 29 -32.01 29.44 -8.49
CA ILE A 29 -30.87 28.51 -8.62
C ILE A 29 -31.33 27.09 -8.34
N ARG A 30 -32.13 26.88 -7.28
CA ARG A 30 -32.70 25.56 -6.95
C ARG A 30 -33.52 25.02 -8.11
N ASP A 31 -34.45 25.81 -8.63
CA ASP A 31 -35.33 25.39 -9.71
C ASP A 31 -34.55 25.04 -10.99
N LEU A 32 -33.45 25.77 -11.28
CA LEU A 32 -32.53 25.42 -12.37
C LEU A 32 -31.79 24.10 -12.10
N CYS A 33 -31.30 23.88 -10.87
CA CYS A 33 -30.64 22.64 -10.48
C CYS A 33 -31.58 21.43 -10.61
N ASP A 34 -32.81 21.55 -10.11
CA ASP A 34 -33.80 20.47 -10.11
C ASP A 34 -34.31 20.16 -11.52
N LYS A 35 -34.40 21.17 -12.40
CA LYS A 35 -34.88 21.01 -13.78
C LYS A 35 -33.81 20.52 -14.75
N LYS A 36 -32.60 21.10 -14.71
CA LYS A 36 -31.54 20.86 -15.72
C LYS A 36 -30.46 19.89 -15.24
N TYR A 37 -30.22 19.82 -13.93
CA TYR A 37 -29.04 19.17 -13.36
C TYR A 37 -29.40 18.08 -12.33
N CYS A 38 -30.49 17.35 -12.57
CA CYS A 38 -30.98 16.33 -11.64
C CYS A 38 -30.58 14.89 -12.02
N VAL A 39 -30.19 14.61 -13.28
CA VAL A 39 -30.01 13.24 -13.80
C VAL A 39 -28.65 12.62 -13.39
N LYS A 40 -28.47 12.33 -12.11
CA LYS A 40 -27.19 11.86 -11.58
C LYS A 40 -26.79 10.50 -12.12
N ARG A 41 -27.76 9.63 -12.44
CA ARG A 41 -27.46 8.30 -12.98
C ARG A 41 -26.71 8.35 -14.31
N THR A 42 -26.99 9.35 -15.14
CA THR A 42 -26.37 9.52 -16.46
C THR A 42 -25.03 10.24 -16.37
N TYR A 43 -24.97 11.34 -15.61
CA TYR A 43 -23.81 12.22 -15.65
C TYR A 43 -22.78 11.94 -14.52
N GLY A 44 -23.24 11.41 -13.39
CA GLY A 44 -22.48 11.39 -12.14
C GLY A 44 -22.52 12.73 -11.40
N GLU A 45 -22.27 12.69 -10.09
CA GLU A 45 -22.38 13.88 -9.22
C GLU A 45 -21.40 14.98 -9.62
N ASP A 46 -20.13 14.62 -9.87
CA ASP A 46 -19.08 15.60 -10.16
C ASP A 46 -19.31 16.31 -11.50
N ALA A 47 -19.82 15.60 -12.51
CA ALA A 47 -20.15 16.21 -13.80
C ALA A 47 -21.30 17.21 -13.66
N LEU A 48 -22.37 16.85 -12.93
CA LEU A 48 -23.49 17.77 -12.67
C LEU A 48 -23.03 19.03 -11.94
N ASN A 49 -22.17 18.89 -10.93
CA ASN A 49 -21.63 20.03 -10.19
C ASN A 49 -20.80 20.94 -11.10
N ARG A 50 -19.99 20.39 -12.03
CA ARG A 50 -19.27 21.19 -13.03
C ARG A 50 -20.21 21.88 -14.02
N MET A 51 -21.25 21.19 -14.50
CA MET A 51 -22.24 21.76 -15.43
C MET A 51 -22.95 22.97 -14.83
N ILE A 52 -23.28 22.91 -13.54
CA ILE A 52 -23.86 24.03 -12.78
C ILE A 52 -22.94 25.26 -12.79
N LEU A 53 -21.62 25.06 -12.66
CA LEU A 53 -20.62 26.14 -12.69
C LEU A 53 -20.37 26.72 -14.09
N LEU A 54 -20.88 26.06 -15.14
CA LEU A 54 -20.79 26.51 -16.53
C LEU A 54 -22.07 27.21 -17.01
N ASP A 55 -23.14 27.18 -16.21
CA ASP A 55 -24.45 27.72 -16.60
C ASP A 55 -24.51 29.24 -16.45
N LYS A 56 -24.95 29.91 -17.53
CA LYS A 56 -25.06 31.36 -17.62
C LYS A 56 -26.10 31.96 -16.68
N GLU A 57 -27.23 31.29 -16.49
CA GLU A 57 -28.29 31.77 -15.60
C GLU A 57 -27.86 31.62 -14.15
N ILE A 58 -27.22 30.50 -13.80
CA ILE A 58 -26.66 30.28 -12.46
C ILE A 58 -25.57 31.32 -12.15
N ALA A 59 -24.65 31.59 -13.09
CA ALA A 59 -23.60 32.58 -12.90
C ALA A 59 -24.14 33.99 -12.62
N LYS A 60 -25.26 34.37 -13.27
CA LYS A 60 -25.95 35.65 -13.01
C LYS A 60 -26.61 35.72 -11.64
N LEU A 61 -27.12 34.59 -11.14
CA LEU A 61 -27.82 34.52 -9.86
C LEU A 61 -26.87 34.39 -8.66
N LEU A 62 -25.65 33.85 -8.87
CA LEU A 62 -24.62 33.76 -7.84
C LEU A 62 -23.88 35.09 -7.66
N THR A 63 -24.57 36.10 -7.15
CA THR A 63 -23.96 37.39 -6.77
C THR A 63 -23.04 37.23 -5.54
N PRO A 64 -22.16 38.19 -5.25
CA PRO A 64 -21.35 38.17 -4.03
C PRO A 64 -22.18 37.99 -2.75
N GLU A 65 -23.34 38.65 -2.66
CA GLU A 65 -24.25 38.60 -1.51
C GLU A 65 -24.88 37.21 -1.35
N VAL A 66 -25.29 36.57 -2.45
CA VAL A 66 -25.81 35.19 -2.44
C VAL A 66 -24.75 34.21 -1.99
N ILE A 67 -23.53 34.32 -2.54
CA ILE A 67 -22.41 33.46 -2.16
C ILE A 67 -22.08 33.66 -0.68
N GLN A 68 -22.01 34.90 -0.22
CA GLN A 68 -21.77 35.21 1.19
C GLN A 68 -22.87 34.59 2.07
N PHE A 69 -24.14 34.70 1.68
CA PHE A 69 -25.24 34.07 2.40
C PHE A 69 -25.04 32.55 2.47
N LEU A 70 -24.96 31.88 1.31
CA LEU A 70 -24.85 30.42 1.20
C LEU A 70 -23.70 29.84 2.04
N PHE A 71 -22.56 30.51 2.08
CA PHE A 71 -21.37 30.02 2.76
C PHE A 71 -21.24 30.48 4.22
N THR A 72 -21.90 31.55 4.67
CA THR A 72 -21.87 31.97 6.09
C THR A 72 -22.95 31.31 6.95
N GLN A 73 -24.00 30.73 6.35
CA GLN A 73 -25.05 30.04 7.12
C GLN A 73 -24.53 28.77 7.79
N LYS A 74 -24.70 28.67 9.12
CA LYS A 74 -24.33 27.46 9.89
C LYS A 74 -25.20 26.25 9.54
N LYS A 75 -26.47 26.47 9.20
CA LYS A 75 -27.42 25.43 8.78
C LYS A 75 -28.05 25.86 7.45
N PRO A 76 -27.94 25.05 6.39
CA PRO A 76 -28.67 25.28 5.15
C PRO A 76 -30.16 25.35 5.42
N THR A 77 -30.84 26.27 4.74
CA THR A 77 -32.31 26.35 4.74
C THR A 77 -32.90 25.33 3.75
N ALA A 78 -34.19 24.99 3.90
CA ALA A 78 -34.88 24.11 2.94
C ALA A 78 -34.88 24.70 1.51
N ASN A 79 -34.83 26.03 1.38
CA ASN A 79 -34.78 26.71 0.09
C ASN A 79 -33.46 26.47 -0.66
N GLU A 80 -32.39 26.07 0.04
CA GLU A 80 -31.09 25.77 -0.55
C GLU A 80 -30.97 24.31 -1.02
N GLN A 81 -31.99 23.49 -0.79
CA GLN A 81 -31.96 22.06 -1.10
C GLN A 81 -32.39 21.81 -2.54
N THR A 82 -31.52 21.17 -3.31
CA THR A 82 -31.81 20.62 -4.64
C THR A 82 -31.90 19.10 -4.57
N ILE A 83 -32.72 18.52 -5.44
CA ILE A 83 -33.03 17.10 -5.47
C ILE A 83 -32.53 16.49 -6.79
N ARG A 84 -31.81 15.36 -6.68
CA ARG A 84 -31.40 14.55 -7.82
C ARG A 84 -32.46 13.48 -8.16
N ASP A 85 -32.36 12.90 -9.35
CA ASP A 85 -33.24 11.84 -9.87
C ASP A 85 -33.23 10.57 -9.00
N ASP A 86 -32.13 10.32 -8.30
CA ASP A 86 -31.98 9.26 -7.30
C ASP A 86 -32.54 9.63 -5.91
N ARG A 87 -33.25 10.77 -5.80
CA ARG A 87 -33.80 11.37 -4.57
C ARG A 87 -32.75 11.81 -3.56
N THR A 88 -31.47 11.86 -3.93
CA THR A 88 -30.47 12.45 -3.05
C THR A 88 -30.67 13.96 -2.97
N ILE A 89 -30.64 14.47 -1.74
CA ILE A 89 -30.75 15.90 -1.44
C ILE A 89 -29.34 16.47 -1.31
N ARG A 90 -29.11 17.64 -1.91
CA ARG A 90 -27.88 18.42 -1.79
C ARG A 90 -28.21 19.86 -1.49
N ASN A 91 -27.33 20.56 -0.78
CA ASN A 91 -27.46 22.00 -0.67
C ASN A 91 -26.73 22.66 -1.83
N ILE A 92 -27.24 23.78 -2.34
CA ILE A 92 -26.60 24.58 -3.41
C ILE A 92 -25.14 24.92 -3.05
N ARG A 93 -24.88 25.28 -1.79
CA ARG A 93 -23.50 25.56 -1.32
C ARG A 93 -22.57 24.36 -1.50
N ASP A 94 -23.06 23.14 -1.28
CA ASP A 94 -22.27 21.91 -1.37
C ASP A 94 -22.01 21.59 -2.84
N VAL A 95 -23.00 21.78 -3.69
CA VAL A 95 -22.87 21.64 -5.16
C VAL A 95 -21.79 22.58 -5.70
N ILE A 96 -21.78 23.85 -5.27
CA ILE A 96 -20.76 24.82 -5.67
C ILE A 96 -19.39 24.40 -5.12
N TYR A 97 -19.32 24.07 -3.83
CA TYR A 97 -18.07 23.68 -3.18
C TYR A 97 -17.42 22.46 -3.85
N TYR A 98 -18.21 21.40 -4.07
CA TYR A 98 -17.74 20.18 -4.71
C TYR A 98 -17.53 20.34 -6.22
N GLY A 99 -18.18 21.31 -6.87
CA GLY A 99 -17.86 21.67 -8.26
C GLY A 99 -16.42 22.21 -8.42
N PHE A 100 -15.89 22.88 -7.41
CA PHE A 100 -14.51 23.40 -7.39
C PHE A 100 -13.49 22.46 -6.71
N ILE A 101 -13.89 21.29 -6.20
CA ILE A 101 -13.02 20.44 -5.37
C ILE A 101 -11.75 19.97 -6.10
N ASN A 102 -11.87 19.70 -7.40
CA ASN A 102 -10.77 19.26 -8.25
C ASN A 102 -10.05 20.44 -8.93
N GLY A 103 -10.39 21.68 -8.57
CA GLY A 103 -9.82 22.90 -9.15
C GLY A 103 -10.52 23.35 -10.44
N LEU A 104 -9.93 24.37 -11.07
CA LEU A 104 -10.55 25.10 -12.17
C LEU A 104 -10.34 24.42 -13.54
N LEU A 105 -9.19 23.77 -13.75
CA LEU A 105 -8.87 23.11 -15.02
C LEU A 105 -9.83 21.96 -15.38
N PRO A 106 -10.28 21.09 -14.45
CA PRO A 106 -11.32 20.11 -14.76
C PRO A 106 -12.65 20.74 -15.18
N ILE A 107 -13.00 21.90 -14.65
CA ILE A 107 -14.23 22.61 -15.06
C ILE A 107 -14.08 23.13 -16.49
N LYS A 108 -12.88 23.55 -16.90
CA LYS A 108 -12.62 24.02 -18.27
C LYS A 108 -12.53 22.86 -19.28
N PHE A 109 -11.83 21.78 -18.94
CA PHE A 109 -11.39 20.79 -19.92
C PHE A 109 -11.95 19.37 -19.74
N LEU A 110 -12.47 18.95 -18.60
CA LEU A 110 -12.94 17.55 -18.50
C LEU A 110 -14.33 17.40 -19.15
N PRO A 111 -14.61 16.43 -20.02
CA PRO A 111 -15.98 16.18 -20.50
C PRO A 111 -16.98 15.97 -19.35
N ASN A 112 -18.26 16.27 -19.59
CA ASN A 112 -19.32 16.15 -18.58
C ASN A 112 -20.24 14.94 -18.81
N ASN A 113 -19.74 13.86 -19.42
CA ASN A 113 -20.49 12.62 -19.69
C ASN A 113 -21.82 12.82 -20.44
N GLU A 114 -21.91 13.89 -21.24
CA GLU A 114 -23.11 14.12 -22.05
C GLU A 114 -23.16 13.13 -23.20
N PRO A 115 -24.34 12.54 -23.50
CA PRO A 115 -24.51 11.77 -24.73
C PRO A 115 -24.03 12.61 -25.90
N THR A 116 -23.24 12.01 -26.81
CA THR A 116 -22.66 12.68 -27.99
C THR A 116 -21.79 13.89 -27.64
N TYR A 117 -20.90 13.77 -26.64
CA TYR A 117 -19.87 14.77 -26.38
C TYR A 117 -18.74 14.68 -27.41
N GLY A 118 -18.40 15.82 -28.01
CA GLY A 118 -17.43 15.93 -29.10
C GLY A 118 -16.83 17.33 -29.17
N LEU A 119 -16.13 17.66 -30.26
CA LEU A 119 -15.32 18.88 -30.35
C LEU A 119 -16.13 20.17 -30.16
N THR A 120 -17.34 20.24 -30.72
CA THR A 120 -18.20 21.43 -30.61
C THR A 120 -18.62 21.71 -29.17
N LYS A 121 -19.08 20.68 -28.44
CA LYS A 121 -19.46 20.84 -27.02
C LYS A 121 -18.25 21.15 -26.16
N TYR A 122 -17.08 20.61 -26.51
CA TYR A 122 -15.82 20.92 -25.85
C TYR A 122 -15.44 22.40 -25.98
N GLN A 123 -15.52 22.96 -27.18
CA GLN A 123 -15.27 24.39 -27.41
C GLN A 123 -16.31 25.27 -26.71
N GLN A 124 -17.59 24.91 -26.77
CA GLN A 124 -18.65 25.63 -26.06
C GLN A 124 -18.44 25.62 -24.55
N LYS A 125 -17.99 24.50 -24.00
CA LYS A 125 -17.63 24.39 -22.59
C LYS A 125 -16.50 25.35 -22.21
N GLN A 126 -15.46 25.45 -23.03
CA GLN A 126 -14.37 26.41 -22.79
C GLN A 126 -14.88 27.85 -22.85
N ALA A 127 -15.76 28.20 -23.79
CA ALA A 127 -16.37 29.53 -23.84
C ALA A 127 -17.24 29.82 -22.60
N ASN A 128 -18.08 28.87 -22.21
CA ASN A 128 -18.91 28.97 -21.00
C ASN A 128 -18.06 29.09 -19.73
N TYR A 129 -16.90 28.45 -19.70
CA TYR A 129 -15.95 28.59 -18.60
C TYR A 129 -15.43 30.03 -18.49
N GLU A 130 -14.95 30.60 -19.60
CA GLU A 130 -14.40 31.96 -19.65
C GLU A 130 -15.44 33.04 -19.29
N GLU A 131 -16.70 32.86 -19.72
CA GLU A 131 -17.79 33.79 -19.41
C GLU A 131 -18.37 33.56 -18.00
N ASN A 132 -18.81 32.33 -17.71
CA ASN A 132 -19.69 32.04 -16.57
C ASN A 132 -18.88 31.60 -15.34
N THR A 133 -18.00 30.60 -15.47
CA THR A 133 -17.23 30.09 -14.33
C THR A 133 -16.31 31.16 -13.75
N LEU A 134 -15.63 31.94 -14.61
CA LEU A 134 -14.79 33.04 -14.14
C LEU A 134 -15.59 34.18 -13.50
N SER A 135 -16.82 34.44 -13.96
CA SER A 135 -17.72 35.39 -13.26
C SER A 135 -18.06 34.90 -11.86
N ILE A 136 -18.38 33.61 -11.69
CA ILE A 136 -18.63 33.01 -10.38
C ILE A 136 -17.39 33.14 -9.48
N VAL A 137 -16.20 32.84 -10.00
CA VAL A 137 -14.94 33.00 -9.25
C VAL A 137 -14.74 34.44 -8.78
N ARG A 138 -14.94 35.44 -9.65
CA ARG A 138 -14.87 36.86 -9.25
C ARG A 138 -15.86 37.21 -8.14
N ASN A 139 -17.08 36.69 -8.22
CA ASN A 139 -18.09 36.92 -7.18
C ASN A 139 -17.74 36.25 -5.85
N ILE A 140 -17.15 35.04 -5.87
CA ILE A 140 -16.63 34.36 -4.65
C ILE A 140 -15.55 35.22 -3.98
N VAL A 141 -14.65 35.78 -4.78
CA VAL A 141 -13.51 36.58 -4.33
C VAL A 141 -13.99 37.89 -3.72
N SER A 142 -14.94 38.55 -4.39
CA SER A 142 -15.62 39.74 -3.89
C SER A 142 -16.34 39.45 -2.57
N ALA A 143 -17.11 38.36 -2.47
CA ALA A 143 -17.79 37.96 -1.24
C ALA A 143 -16.81 37.70 -0.08
N ALA A 144 -15.65 37.11 -0.40
CA ALA A 144 -14.62 36.84 0.58
C ALA A 144 -13.84 38.08 0.99
N GLY A 145 -13.85 39.16 0.21
CA GLY A 145 -13.00 40.33 0.41
C GLY A 145 -11.52 40.00 0.21
N VAL A 146 -11.23 39.08 -0.71
CA VAL A 146 -9.88 38.63 -1.07
C VAL A 146 -9.46 39.35 -2.35
N ASP A 147 -8.18 39.65 -2.49
CA ASP A 147 -7.65 40.23 -3.74
C ASP A 147 -7.54 39.13 -4.81
N LEU A 148 -7.94 39.44 -6.06
CA LEU A 148 -7.86 38.50 -7.18
C LEU A 148 -6.43 37.97 -7.41
N SER A 149 -5.42 38.78 -7.11
CA SER A 149 -3.99 38.41 -7.19
C SER A 149 -3.56 37.33 -6.20
N GLN A 150 -4.35 37.08 -5.14
CA GLN A 150 -4.06 36.06 -4.13
C GLN A 150 -4.60 34.67 -4.50
N ILE A 151 -5.38 34.57 -5.58
CA ILE A 151 -5.91 33.31 -6.08
C ILE A 151 -4.79 32.62 -6.86
N GLU A 152 -4.74 31.30 -6.74
CA GLU A 152 -3.87 30.51 -7.62
C GLU A 152 -4.13 30.91 -9.07
N PRO A 153 -3.10 31.32 -9.83
CA PRO A 153 -3.30 31.83 -11.16
C PRO A 153 -3.99 30.75 -12.00
N LEU A 154 -4.95 31.21 -12.80
CA LEU A 154 -5.63 30.44 -13.83
C LEU A 154 -4.66 30.13 -14.97
N ASN A 155 -3.64 29.34 -14.67
CA ASN A 155 -2.55 29.12 -15.57
C ASN A 155 -2.64 27.71 -16.14
N GLU A 156 -3.10 27.59 -17.38
CA GLU A 156 -3.04 26.31 -18.08
C GLU A 156 -1.59 25.80 -18.17
N SER A 157 -0.58 26.67 -18.14
CA SER A 157 0.81 26.23 -18.15
C SER A 157 1.19 25.41 -16.92
N SER A 158 0.48 25.53 -15.79
CA SER A 158 0.74 24.70 -14.62
C SER A 158 0.41 23.24 -14.86
N LEU A 159 -0.51 22.97 -15.80
CA LEU A 159 -0.83 21.62 -16.24
C LEU A 159 0.36 20.92 -16.90
N TYR A 160 1.27 21.69 -17.49
CA TYR A 160 2.41 21.21 -18.27
C TYR A 160 3.75 21.39 -17.55
N GLU A 161 3.75 21.73 -16.25
CA GLU A 161 4.98 21.91 -15.45
C GLU A 161 5.81 20.62 -15.37
N SER A 162 5.14 19.48 -15.24
CA SER A 162 5.75 18.16 -15.30
C SER A 162 5.52 17.55 -16.67
N SER A 163 6.55 16.90 -17.24
CA SER A 163 6.37 16.18 -18.50
C SER A 163 5.39 15.01 -18.33
N LEU A 164 4.58 14.73 -19.35
CA LEU A 164 3.59 13.66 -19.32
C LEU A 164 4.25 12.29 -19.08
N SER A 165 5.41 12.04 -19.68
CA SER A 165 6.23 10.84 -19.42
C SER A 165 6.61 10.74 -17.94
N THR A 166 7.07 11.83 -17.32
CA THR A 166 7.40 11.83 -15.88
C THR A 166 6.19 11.49 -15.03
N GLN A 167 5.05 12.13 -15.30
CA GLN A 167 3.79 11.86 -14.57
C GLN A 167 3.38 10.40 -14.70
N PHE A 168 3.42 9.84 -15.92
CA PHE A 168 3.06 8.45 -16.16
C PHE A 168 3.98 7.46 -15.42
N GLU A 169 5.30 7.71 -15.39
CA GLU A 169 6.22 6.86 -14.62
C GLU A 169 6.04 7.01 -13.10
N VAL A 170 5.60 8.18 -12.61
CA VAL A 170 5.25 8.35 -11.19
C VAL A 170 4.00 7.55 -10.84
N ILE A 171 2.97 7.64 -11.67
CA ILE A 171 1.70 6.92 -11.49
C ILE A 171 1.92 5.41 -11.54
N THR A 172 2.54 4.91 -12.61
CA THR A 172 2.81 3.47 -12.78
C THR A 172 3.73 2.94 -11.68
N GLY A 173 4.78 3.67 -11.31
CA GLY A 173 5.65 3.28 -10.20
C GLY A 173 4.90 3.18 -8.87
N THR A 174 4.02 4.14 -8.57
CA THR A 174 3.23 4.14 -7.32
C THR A 174 2.22 2.98 -7.30
N ILE A 175 1.51 2.74 -8.41
CA ILE A 175 0.58 1.60 -8.53
C ILE A 175 1.32 0.27 -8.38
N ASN A 176 2.51 0.13 -8.95
CA ASN A 176 3.34 -1.07 -8.79
C ASN A 176 3.82 -1.30 -7.34
N MET A 177 3.93 -0.24 -6.53
CA MET A 177 4.19 -0.38 -5.08
C MET A 177 2.95 -0.81 -4.29
N ILE A 178 1.77 -0.41 -4.76
CA ILE A 178 0.49 -0.78 -4.15
C ILE A 178 0.12 -2.24 -4.49
N ALA A 179 0.36 -2.66 -5.73
CA ALA A 179 -0.12 -3.93 -6.29
C ALA A 179 0.16 -5.19 -5.43
N PRO A 180 1.34 -5.36 -4.79
CA PRO A 180 1.62 -6.56 -4.00
C PRO A 180 0.85 -6.63 -2.67
N ASN A 181 0.29 -5.52 -2.18
CA ASN A 181 -0.47 -5.48 -0.94
C ASN A 181 -1.98 -5.57 -1.22
N GLU A 182 -2.61 -6.69 -0.87
CA GLU A 182 -4.02 -6.94 -1.17
C GLU A 182 -4.97 -5.87 -0.60
N THR A 183 -4.69 -5.36 0.62
CA THR A 183 -5.50 -4.33 1.26
C THR A 183 -5.42 -3.01 0.50
N LEU A 184 -4.20 -2.56 0.20
CA LEU A 184 -3.98 -1.32 -0.56
C LEU A 184 -4.51 -1.45 -1.99
N ARG A 185 -4.37 -2.64 -2.60
CA ARG A 185 -4.91 -2.94 -3.93
C ARG A 185 -6.43 -2.80 -3.98
N LYS A 186 -7.14 -3.31 -2.96
CA LYS A 186 -8.60 -3.14 -2.83
C LYS A 186 -9.00 -1.69 -2.59
N GLU A 187 -8.17 -0.92 -1.90
CA GLU A 187 -8.40 0.50 -1.65
C GLU A 187 -8.17 1.37 -2.90
N LEU A 188 -7.16 1.04 -3.72
CA LEU A 188 -6.79 1.79 -4.92
C LEU A 188 -7.99 2.04 -5.83
N ILE A 189 -8.67 0.97 -6.24
CA ILE A 189 -9.82 1.03 -7.16
C ILE A 189 -11.18 0.97 -6.45
N LYS A 190 -11.23 1.33 -5.16
CA LYS A 190 -12.47 1.28 -4.37
C LYS A 190 -13.50 2.29 -4.89
N VAL A 191 -14.66 1.78 -5.29
CA VAL A 191 -15.87 2.57 -5.59
C VAL A 191 -17.03 1.99 -4.81
N ASN A 192 -17.75 2.81 -4.03
CA ASN A 192 -18.75 2.33 -3.04
C ASN A 192 -19.85 1.43 -3.63
N THR A 193 -20.11 1.51 -4.93
CA THR A 193 -21.18 0.78 -5.63
C THR A 193 -20.68 -0.40 -6.48
N PHE A 194 -19.37 -0.60 -6.61
CA PHE A 194 -18.79 -1.60 -7.52
C PHE A 194 -17.74 -2.47 -6.83
N THR A 195 -17.64 -3.73 -7.26
CA THR A 195 -16.57 -4.62 -6.80
C THR A 195 -15.26 -4.32 -7.53
N PHE A 196 -14.15 -4.80 -6.96
CA PHE A 196 -12.83 -4.72 -7.57
C PHE A 196 -12.82 -5.28 -9.01
N GLU A 197 -13.42 -6.46 -9.20
CA GLU A 197 -13.53 -7.14 -10.49
C GLU A 197 -14.42 -6.37 -11.48
N THR A 198 -15.47 -5.72 -10.98
CA THR A 198 -16.38 -4.92 -11.80
C THR A 198 -15.64 -3.73 -12.43
N ILE A 199 -14.83 -3.03 -11.64
CA ILE A 199 -14.06 -1.88 -12.14
C ILE A 199 -13.01 -2.33 -13.17
N ILE A 200 -12.31 -3.45 -12.92
CA ILE A 200 -11.38 -4.02 -13.90
C ILE A 200 -12.11 -4.41 -15.20
N SER A 201 -13.31 -5.00 -15.09
CA SER A 201 -14.11 -5.34 -16.27
C SER A 201 -14.58 -4.11 -17.03
N GLN A 202 -14.89 -2.99 -16.37
CA GLN A 202 -15.26 -1.75 -17.05
C GLN A 202 -14.08 -1.15 -17.81
N ALA A 203 -12.88 -1.17 -17.22
CA ALA A 203 -11.66 -0.75 -17.92
C ALA A 203 -11.41 -1.64 -19.16
N ASP A 204 -11.61 -2.95 -19.02
CA ASP A 204 -11.51 -3.93 -20.11
C ASP A 204 -12.45 -3.58 -21.28
N THR A 205 -13.73 -3.32 -20.97
CA THR A 205 -14.72 -2.90 -21.96
C THR A 205 -14.31 -1.59 -22.63
N GLY A 206 -13.74 -0.63 -21.91
CA GLY A 206 -13.26 0.63 -22.47
C GLY A 206 -12.13 0.45 -23.47
N PHE A 207 -11.13 -0.37 -23.14
CA PHE A 207 -10.04 -0.69 -24.07
C PHE A 207 -10.52 -1.49 -25.29
N GLU A 208 -11.46 -2.42 -25.11
CA GLU A 208 -12.00 -3.20 -26.23
C GLU A 208 -12.87 -2.34 -27.16
N ALA A 209 -13.69 -1.44 -26.60
CA ALA A 209 -14.47 -0.49 -27.39
C ALA A 209 -13.56 0.44 -28.20
N LEU A 210 -12.51 0.97 -27.58
CA LEU A 210 -11.48 1.75 -28.30
C LEU A 210 -10.82 0.92 -29.39
N ARG A 211 -10.48 -0.35 -29.09
CA ARG A 211 -9.83 -1.26 -30.04
C ARG A 211 -10.65 -1.43 -31.30
N ILE A 212 -11.95 -1.70 -31.14
CA ILE A 212 -12.90 -1.88 -32.24
C ILE A 212 -13.01 -0.57 -33.04
N ALA A 213 -13.27 0.56 -32.38
CA ALA A 213 -13.45 1.85 -33.04
C ALA A 213 -12.24 2.25 -33.91
N ILE A 214 -11.03 2.11 -33.38
CA ILE A 214 -9.80 2.44 -34.12
C ILE A 214 -9.50 1.41 -35.20
N THR A 215 -9.71 0.13 -34.94
CA THR A 215 -9.48 -0.93 -35.93
C THR A 215 -10.37 -0.73 -37.16
N ASP A 216 -11.65 -0.44 -36.95
CA ASP A 216 -12.61 -0.22 -38.04
C ASP A 216 -12.25 1.04 -38.82
N LYS A 217 -11.84 2.12 -38.12
CA LYS A 217 -11.34 3.34 -38.76
C LYS A 217 -10.11 3.07 -39.64
N LEU A 218 -9.09 2.42 -39.10
CA LEU A 218 -7.86 2.11 -39.84
C LEU A 218 -8.11 1.19 -41.04
N LYS A 219 -9.02 0.21 -40.92
CA LYS A 219 -9.43 -0.64 -42.05
C LYS A 219 -10.12 0.15 -43.15
N ASN A 220 -11.03 1.06 -42.78
CA ASN A 220 -11.74 1.91 -43.74
C ASN A 220 -10.80 2.89 -44.47
N GLU A 221 -9.66 3.22 -43.86
CA GLU A 221 -8.61 4.06 -44.43
C GLU A 221 -7.49 3.27 -45.13
N ASP A 222 -7.63 1.94 -45.27
CA ASP A 222 -6.61 1.03 -45.84
C ASP A 222 -5.22 1.14 -45.16
N GLN A 223 -5.19 1.45 -43.86
CA GLN A 223 -3.96 1.61 -43.08
C GLN A 223 -3.55 0.31 -42.36
N GLN A 224 -2.23 0.11 -42.21
CA GLN A 224 -1.70 -1.00 -41.42
C GLN A 224 -2.09 -0.84 -39.95
N ILE A 225 -2.54 -1.92 -39.32
CA ILE A 225 -2.90 -1.94 -37.90
C ILE A 225 -1.69 -2.45 -37.09
N ASN A 226 -1.08 -1.55 -36.34
CA ASN A 226 -0.07 -1.84 -35.33
C ASN A 226 -0.20 -0.84 -34.18
N LEU A 227 0.60 -0.98 -33.11
CA LEU A 227 0.49 -0.10 -31.94
C LEU A 227 0.70 1.38 -32.29
N ASP A 228 1.61 1.68 -33.23
CA ASP A 228 1.93 3.03 -33.64
C ASP A 228 0.74 3.70 -34.33
N SER A 229 0.20 3.08 -35.38
CA SER A 229 -0.97 3.60 -36.12
C SER A 229 -2.22 3.63 -35.25
N PHE A 230 -2.38 2.66 -34.35
CA PHE A 230 -3.46 2.63 -33.38
C PHE A 230 -3.46 3.86 -32.47
N CYS A 231 -2.33 4.14 -31.82
CA CYS A 231 -2.19 5.30 -30.95
C CYS A 231 -2.25 6.62 -31.74
N GLU A 232 -1.70 6.68 -32.96
CA GLU A 232 -1.83 7.85 -33.84
C GLU A 232 -3.29 8.14 -34.20
N ALA A 233 -4.05 7.13 -34.60
CA ALA A 233 -5.45 7.30 -34.99
C ALA A 233 -6.31 7.80 -33.82
N PHE A 234 -6.06 7.31 -32.60
CA PHE A 234 -6.75 7.78 -31.40
C PHE A 234 -6.34 9.21 -31.05
N LEU A 235 -5.04 9.51 -30.98
CA LEU A 235 -4.55 10.81 -30.55
C LEU A 235 -4.87 11.96 -31.53
N ASN A 236 -5.06 11.65 -32.82
CA ASN A 236 -5.43 12.63 -33.84
C ASN A 236 -6.94 12.75 -34.05
N ASP A 237 -7.78 12.01 -33.32
CA ASP A 237 -9.23 12.06 -33.43
C ASP A 237 -9.87 12.73 -32.20
N PRO A 238 -10.22 14.03 -32.30
CA PRO A 238 -10.89 14.73 -31.20
C PRO A 238 -12.22 14.11 -30.80
N GLU A 239 -12.95 13.48 -31.72
CA GLU A 239 -14.25 12.88 -31.40
C GLU A 239 -14.05 11.64 -30.51
N LEU A 240 -13.04 10.81 -30.77
CA LEU A 240 -12.75 9.64 -29.92
C LEU A 240 -12.15 10.02 -28.56
N ILE A 241 -11.30 11.04 -28.51
CA ILE A 241 -10.69 11.49 -27.24
C ILE A 241 -11.70 12.18 -26.31
N LEU A 242 -12.69 12.85 -26.89
CA LEU A 242 -13.73 13.57 -26.15
C LEU A 242 -14.99 12.73 -25.93
N ASP A 243 -15.09 11.58 -26.57
CA ASP A 243 -16.22 10.66 -26.42
C ASP A 243 -16.44 10.32 -24.95
N ALA A 244 -17.70 10.42 -24.52
CA ALA A 244 -18.06 10.25 -23.12
C ALA A 244 -17.91 8.79 -22.66
N ASP A 245 -18.22 7.82 -23.52
CA ASP A 245 -18.24 6.41 -23.17
C ASP A 245 -16.81 5.83 -23.14
N ILE A 246 -16.00 6.18 -24.15
CA ILE A 246 -14.57 5.88 -24.20
C ILE A 246 -13.87 6.64 -23.07
N GLY A 247 -14.11 7.95 -22.94
CA GLY A 247 -13.47 8.79 -21.93
C GLY A 247 -13.74 8.34 -20.50
N HIS A 248 -14.97 7.96 -20.17
CA HIS A 248 -15.33 7.42 -18.86
C HIS A 248 -14.66 6.07 -18.61
N SER A 249 -14.79 5.12 -19.54
CA SER A 249 -14.36 3.73 -19.32
C SER A 249 -12.85 3.54 -19.45
N LEU A 250 -12.14 4.46 -20.12
CA LEU A 250 -10.71 4.38 -20.38
C LEU A 250 -9.90 5.38 -19.56
N LEU A 251 -10.34 6.63 -19.53
CA LEU A 251 -9.53 7.77 -19.10
C LEU A 251 -9.99 8.37 -17.76
N ASP A 252 -11.06 7.87 -17.13
CA ASP A 252 -11.37 8.27 -15.76
C ASP A 252 -10.34 7.69 -14.78
N ARG A 253 -10.14 8.42 -13.68
CA ARG A 253 -9.13 8.12 -12.67
C ARG A 253 -9.12 6.64 -12.27
N VAL A 254 -10.28 6.12 -11.87
CA VAL A 254 -10.39 4.77 -11.32
C VAL A 254 -10.15 3.70 -12.39
N HIS A 255 -10.56 3.95 -13.64
CA HIS A 255 -10.37 3.02 -14.75
C HIS A 255 -8.93 3.00 -15.24
N MET A 256 -8.25 4.16 -15.27
CA MET A 256 -6.81 4.21 -15.55
C MET A 256 -6.00 3.49 -14.45
N GLU A 257 -6.33 3.70 -13.18
CA GLU A 257 -5.72 2.97 -12.07
C GLU A 257 -5.93 1.46 -12.21
N ALA A 258 -7.15 1.03 -12.54
CA ALA A 258 -7.48 -0.38 -12.76
C ALA A 258 -6.79 -0.97 -13.99
N ALA A 259 -6.65 -0.19 -15.07
CA ALA A 259 -5.96 -0.60 -16.28
C ALA A 259 -4.48 -0.86 -16.03
N ILE A 260 -3.80 0.07 -15.34
CA ILE A 260 -2.40 -0.07 -14.95
C ILE A 260 -2.22 -1.23 -13.96
N LEU A 261 -3.09 -1.34 -12.96
CA LEU A 261 -3.01 -2.37 -11.93
C LEU A 261 -3.25 -3.79 -12.49
N SER A 262 -4.26 -3.96 -13.34
CA SER A 262 -4.66 -5.29 -13.84
C SER A 262 -3.66 -5.84 -14.84
N ASN A 263 -2.93 -4.96 -15.55
CA ASN A 263 -1.98 -5.31 -16.60
C ASN A 263 -2.55 -6.31 -17.63
N LYS A 264 -3.87 -6.23 -17.87
CA LYS A 264 -4.56 -6.99 -18.91
C LYS A 264 -4.05 -6.59 -20.29
N LYS A 265 -4.31 -7.46 -21.27
CA LYS A 265 -3.83 -7.31 -22.65
C LYS A 265 -4.97 -7.25 -23.64
N ILE A 266 -4.75 -6.52 -24.73
CA ILE A 266 -5.56 -6.58 -25.95
C ILE A 266 -4.67 -6.76 -27.18
N THR A 267 -5.25 -7.33 -28.24
CA THR A 267 -4.56 -7.57 -29.50
C THR A 267 -4.72 -6.38 -30.45
N VAL A 268 -3.60 -5.73 -30.79
CA VAL A 268 -3.55 -4.66 -31.79
C VAL A 268 -2.76 -5.16 -33.00
N GLY A 269 -3.45 -5.34 -34.13
CA GLY A 269 -2.90 -6.03 -35.29
C GLY A 269 -2.67 -7.51 -34.97
N GLU A 270 -1.41 -7.96 -35.04
CA GLU A 270 -1.02 -9.36 -34.77
C GLU A 270 -0.33 -9.54 -33.41
N LYS A 271 -0.20 -8.48 -32.60
CA LYS A 271 0.53 -8.51 -31.33
C LYS A 271 -0.37 -8.15 -30.16
N GLU A 272 -0.11 -8.79 -29.02
CA GLU A 272 -0.73 -8.44 -27.74
C GLU A 272 0.08 -7.33 -27.05
N TYR A 273 -0.63 -6.36 -26.49
CA TYR A 273 -0.05 -5.30 -25.67
C TYR A 273 -0.83 -5.16 -24.38
N THR A 274 -0.14 -4.88 -23.28
CA THR A 274 -0.81 -4.56 -22.02
C THR A 274 -1.43 -3.17 -22.07
N TYR A 275 -2.46 -2.92 -21.26
CA TYR A 275 -3.05 -1.59 -21.13
C TYR A 275 -2.02 -0.52 -20.74
N GLN A 276 -1.08 -0.88 -19.87
CA GLN A 276 0.02 0.01 -19.51
C GLN A 276 0.93 0.30 -20.72
N GLU A 277 1.22 -0.66 -21.59
CA GLU A 277 2.04 -0.44 -22.81
C GLU A 277 1.34 0.49 -23.79
N ILE A 278 0.03 0.35 -23.97
CA ILE A 278 -0.77 1.22 -24.84
C ILE A 278 -0.79 2.66 -24.32
N LEU A 279 -1.09 2.84 -23.02
CA LEU A 279 -1.05 4.17 -22.39
C LEU A 279 0.35 4.78 -22.45
N ARG A 280 1.39 3.97 -22.26
CA ARG A 280 2.80 4.42 -22.36
C ARG A 280 3.13 4.94 -23.75
N GLU A 281 2.70 4.25 -24.80
CA GLU A 281 2.95 4.70 -26.18
C GLU A 281 2.17 5.97 -26.51
N MET A 282 0.92 6.10 -26.03
CA MET A 282 0.15 7.35 -26.17
C MET A 282 0.85 8.53 -25.47
N VAL A 283 1.34 8.32 -24.25
CA VAL A 283 2.09 9.33 -23.48
C VAL A 283 3.37 9.72 -24.18
N LYS A 284 4.13 8.73 -24.66
CA LYS A 284 5.40 8.94 -25.38
C LYS A 284 5.18 9.76 -26.64
N LYS A 285 4.16 9.44 -27.44
CA LYS A 285 3.79 10.19 -28.64
C LYS A 285 3.60 11.68 -28.38
N ILE A 286 2.75 12.03 -27.40
CA ILE A 286 2.53 13.44 -27.02
C ILE A 286 3.80 14.09 -26.47
N SER A 287 4.59 13.36 -25.67
CA SER A 287 5.80 13.90 -25.03
C SER A 287 6.92 14.18 -26.03
N ASP A 288 7.12 13.28 -26.99
CA ASP A 288 8.19 13.38 -28.00
C ASP A 288 7.84 14.42 -29.07
N ASN A 289 6.56 14.55 -29.44
CA ASN A 289 6.12 15.43 -30.52
C ASN A 289 4.86 16.21 -30.14
N PRO A 290 4.90 17.08 -29.11
CA PRO A 290 3.70 17.74 -28.62
C PRO A 290 3.00 18.49 -29.75
N ASN A 291 3.70 19.31 -30.54
CA ASN A 291 3.08 20.15 -31.57
C ASN A 291 2.32 19.39 -32.69
N LYS A 292 2.51 18.07 -32.82
CA LYS A 292 1.82 17.24 -33.81
C LYS A 292 0.35 17.00 -33.47
N TYR A 293 0.00 16.91 -32.18
CA TYR A 293 -1.33 16.45 -31.76
C TYR A 293 -2.29 17.60 -31.45
N PRO A 294 -3.61 17.40 -31.65
CA PRO A 294 -4.64 18.38 -31.31
C PRO A 294 -4.58 18.83 -29.84
N PRO A 295 -4.97 20.09 -29.52
CA PRO A 295 -5.01 20.57 -28.14
C PRO A 295 -5.85 19.71 -27.21
N SER A 296 -7.00 19.20 -27.69
CA SER A 296 -7.89 18.33 -26.91
C SER A 296 -7.17 17.09 -26.39
N ALA A 297 -6.34 16.43 -27.22
CA ALA A 297 -5.58 15.27 -26.82
C ALA A 297 -4.60 15.58 -25.68
N LYS A 298 -3.82 16.64 -25.84
CA LYS A 298 -2.86 17.08 -24.80
C LYS A 298 -3.58 17.42 -23.51
N GLN A 299 -4.60 18.28 -23.60
CA GLN A 299 -5.35 18.75 -22.45
C GLN A 299 -6.00 17.59 -21.70
N GLN A 300 -6.62 16.62 -22.41
CA GLN A 300 -7.20 15.44 -21.78
C GLN A 300 -6.15 14.57 -21.08
N LEU A 301 -5.06 14.21 -21.76
CA LEU A 301 -4.06 13.33 -21.16
C LEU A 301 -3.38 14.01 -19.95
N PHE A 302 -2.84 15.21 -20.10
CA PHE A 302 -2.19 15.90 -18.97
C PHE A 302 -3.15 16.11 -17.80
N LEU A 303 -4.41 16.52 -18.05
CA LEU A 303 -5.38 16.73 -16.98
C LEU A 303 -5.68 15.44 -16.24
N ARG A 304 -5.98 14.38 -16.97
CA ARG A 304 -6.42 13.12 -16.38
C ARG A 304 -5.29 12.40 -15.65
N PHE A 305 -4.07 12.42 -16.18
CA PHE A 305 -2.89 11.94 -15.45
C PHE A 305 -2.59 12.81 -14.23
N SER A 306 -2.74 14.13 -14.30
CA SER A 306 -2.58 15.01 -13.12
C SER A 306 -3.62 14.71 -12.04
N ILE A 307 -4.87 14.37 -12.40
CA ILE A 307 -5.91 13.95 -11.45
C ILE A 307 -5.50 12.64 -10.77
N VAL A 308 -5.02 11.64 -11.52
CA VAL A 308 -4.55 10.38 -10.95
C VAL A 308 -3.33 10.58 -10.05
N GLU A 309 -2.33 11.33 -10.51
CA GLU A 309 -1.12 11.59 -9.73
C GLU A 309 -1.45 12.26 -8.39
N ASN A 310 -2.28 13.29 -8.41
CA ASN A 310 -2.70 13.99 -7.20
C ASN A 310 -3.51 13.10 -6.26
N ASP A 311 -4.41 12.26 -6.80
CA ASP A 311 -5.16 11.32 -5.98
C ASP A 311 -4.27 10.26 -5.33
N LEU A 312 -3.33 9.68 -6.09
CA LEU A 312 -2.34 8.74 -5.57
C LEU A 312 -1.46 9.38 -4.50
N LYS A 313 -1.00 10.61 -4.70
CA LYS A 313 -0.23 11.37 -3.72
C LYS A 313 -1.02 11.60 -2.43
N ASN A 314 -2.34 11.82 -2.51
CA ASN A 314 -3.17 12.10 -1.35
C ASN A 314 -3.57 10.82 -0.59
N ARG A 315 -4.05 9.78 -1.30
CA ARG A 315 -4.53 8.53 -0.69
C ARG A 315 -3.40 7.57 -0.32
N PHE A 316 -2.33 7.57 -1.09
CA PHE A 316 -1.19 6.65 -0.96
C PHE A 316 0.14 7.40 -0.84
N ASN A 317 0.16 8.48 -0.05
CA ASN A 317 1.33 9.36 0.10
C ASN A 317 2.62 8.59 0.44
N GLU A 318 2.51 7.54 1.27
CA GLU A 318 3.65 6.70 1.63
C GLU A 318 4.24 5.99 0.41
N GLN A 319 3.41 5.29 -0.38
CA GLN A 319 3.85 4.60 -1.60
C GLN A 319 4.32 5.59 -2.65
N PHE A 320 3.69 6.76 -2.74
CA PHE A 320 4.11 7.85 -3.61
C PHE A 320 5.52 8.36 -3.24
N GLN A 321 5.79 8.58 -1.95
CA GLN A 321 7.11 8.99 -1.46
C GLN A 321 8.17 7.89 -1.66
N LEU A 322 7.82 6.63 -1.38
CA LEU A 322 8.72 5.50 -1.60
C LEU A 322 9.10 5.37 -3.08
N ASN A 323 8.20 5.67 -4.01
CA ASN A 323 8.52 5.71 -5.44
C ASN A 323 9.55 6.80 -5.76
N ASN A 324 9.41 7.98 -5.17
CA ASN A 324 10.39 9.05 -5.35
C ASN A 324 11.75 8.71 -4.73
N TYR A 325 11.76 8.09 -3.55
CA TYR A 325 12.98 7.62 -2.92
C TYR A 325 13.65 6.53 -3.75
N MET A 326 12.89 5.56 -4.24
CA MET A 326 13.40 4.52 -5.10
C MET A 326 14.02 5.09 -6.38
N LYS A 327 13.39 6.05 -7.06
CA LYS A 327 13.98 6.67 -8.27
C LYS A 327 15.30 7.40 -7.99
N ASN A 328 15.47 7.93 -6.78
CA ASN A 328 16.62 8.74 -6.39
C ASN A 328 17.51 8.06 -5.34
N TYR A 329 17.47 6.73 -5.24
CA TYR A 329 18.08 5.97 -4.14
C TYR A 329 19.53 6.37 -3.84
N ASN A 330 20.36 6.51 -4.88
CA ASN A 330 21.77 6.86 -4.76
C ASN A 330 22.02 8.31 -4.30
N SER A 331 21.00 9.16 -4.29
CA SER A 331 21.04 10.56 -3.86
C SER A 331 20.39 10.79 -2.48
N LEU A 332 19.86 9.73 -1.87
CA LEU A 332 19.28 9.78 -0.53
C LEU A 332 20.37 9.79 0.54
N ASP A 333 20.04 10.27 1.74
CA ASP A 333 20.88 10.08 2.91
C ASP A 333 20.85 8.61 3.40
N GLU A 334 21.81 8.23 4.24
CA GLU A 334 21.99 6.85 4.70
C GLU A 334 20.73 6.30 5.42
N TYR A 335 20.08 7.14 6.24
CA TYR A 335 18.86 6.78 6.96
C TYR A 335 17.69 6.51 6.00
N GLN A 336 17.53 7.35 4.98
CA GLN A 336 16.54 7.19 3.93
C GLN A 336 16.81 5.94 3.08
N GLN A 337 18.08 5.69 2.72
CA GLN A 337 18.46 4.47 2.01
C GLN A 337 18.12 3.21 2.81
N GLU A 338 18.47 3.17 4.09
CA GLU A 338 18.16 2.06 5.00
C GLU A 338 16.65 1.82 5.06
N LYS A 339 15.85 2.89 5.22
CA LYS A 339 14.38 2.80 5.27
C LYS A 339 13.80 2.18 3.99
N VAL A 340 14.29 2.60 2.83
CA VAL A 340 13.83 2.09 1.52
C VAL A 340 14.22 0.61 1.35
N VAL A 341 15.47 0.25 1.70
CA VAL A 341 15.95 -1.14 1.65
C VAL A 341 15.10 -2.04 2.54
N LYS A 342 14.83 -1.63 3.79
CA LYS A 342 13.97 -2.40 4.72
C LYS A 342 12.54 -2.55 4.22
N TYR A 343 11.96 -1.48 3.65
CA TYR A 343 10.62 -1.55 3.06
C TYR A 343 10.54 -2.60 1.95
N PHE A 344 11.43 -2.54 0.96
CA PHE A 344 11.42 -3.49 -0.15
C PHE A 344 11.79 -4.91 0.30
N THR A 345 12.67 -5.05 1.28
CA THR A 345 12.95 -6.35 1.91
C THR A 345 11.68 -6.96 2.48
N GLY A 346 10.94 -6.23 3.32
CA GLY A 346 9.67 -6.70 3.88
C GLY A 346 8.64 -7.06 2.80
N MET A 347 8.49 -6.22 1.77
CA MET A 347 7.56 -6.48 0.67
C MET A 347 7.92 -7.73 -0.15
N ILE A 348 9.20 -7.94 -0.46
CA ILE A 348 9.68 -9.09 -1.25
C ILE A 348 9.57 -10.39 -0.46
N LEU A 349 9.80 -10.35 0.85
CA LEU A 349 9.68 -11.52 1.70
C LEU A 349 8.22 -11.84 2.00
N SER A 350 7.35 -10.84 2.14
CA SER A 350 5.91 -11.06 2.37
C SER A 350 5.11 -11.44 1.13
N SER A 351 5.56 -11.05 -0.07
CA SER A 351 4.86 -11.33 -1.32
C SER A 351 5.27 -12.67 -1.93
N ASN A 352 4.30 -13.41 -2.46
CA ASN A 352 4.55 -14.59 -3.30
C ASN A 352 4.89 -14.22 -4.75
N GLU A 353 4.71 -12.95 -5.15
CA GLU A 353 4.87 -12.51 -6.53
C GLU A 353 6.31 -12.06 -6.85
N ASN A 354 6.82 -12.47 -8.01
CA ASN A 354 8.13 -12.03 -8.52
C ASN A 354 8.09 -10.67 -9.22
N ASN A 355 6.90 -10.09 -9.42
CA ASN A 355 6.70 -8.84 -10.16
C ASN A 355 7.52 -7.69 -9.57
N LEU A 356 7.54 -7.56 -8.24
CA LEU A 356 8.29 -6.51 -7.55
C LEU A 356 9.81 -6.64 -7.73
N GLN A 357 10.33 -7.87 -7.76
CA GLN A 357 11.76 -8.13 -7.96
C GLN A 357 12.19 -7.80 -9.39
N ILE A 358 11.40 -8.23 -10.38
CA ILE A 358 11.63 -7.92 -11.79
C ILE A 358 11.59 -6.41 -11.99
N TRP A 359 10.60 -5.74 -11.38
CA TRP A 359 10.45 -4.30 -11.47
C TRP A 359 11.62 -3.54 -10.82
N LEU A 360 12.04 -3.91 -9.61
CA LEU A 360 13.21 -3.31 -8.95
C LEU A 360 14.48 -3.53 -9.76
N LYS A 361 14.73 -4.76 -10.23
CA LYS A 361 15.91 -5.11 -11.03
C LYS A 361 16.02 -4.27 -12.29
N LYS A 362 14.87 -3.94 -12.92
CA LYS A 362 14.81 -3.11 -14.12
C LYS A 362 14.97 -1.62 -13.83
N ASN A 363 14.33 -1.11 -12.78
CA ASN A 363 14.20 0.34 -12.55
C ASN A 363 15.21 0.92 -11.56
N ASN A 364 15.74 0.11 -10.64
CA ASN A 364 16.83 0.50 -9.75
C ASN A 364 17.72 -0.69 -9.37
N PRO A 365 18.73 -1.03 -10.19
CA PRO A 365 19.63 -2.16 -9.95
C PRO A 365 20.46 -2.04 -8.65
N ASP A 366 20.76 -0.83 -8.19
CA ASP A 366 21.57 -0.61 -6.99
C ASP A 366 20.75 -0.89 -5.72
N LEU A 367 19.53 -0.34 -5.64
CA LEU A 367 18.59 -0.70 -4.60
C LEU A 367 18.28 -2.19 -4.61
N TYR A 368 18.10 -2.79 -5.78
CA TYR A 368 17.88 -4.23 -5.92
C TYR A 368 19.03 -5.05 -5.31
N LYS A 369 20.28 -4.66 -5.54
CA LYS A 369 21.45 -5.28 -4.90
C LYS A 369 21.47 -5.08 -3.39
N ALA A 370 21.18 -3.87 -2.92
CA ALA A 370 21.13 -3.55 -1.49
C ALA A 370 20.06 -4.37 -0.75
N VAL A 371 18.88 -4.52 -1.36
CA VAL A 371 17.82 -5.41 -0.85
C VAL A 371 18.25 -6.87 -0.87
N GLY A 372 18.98 -7.31 -1.90
CA GLY A 372 19.57 -8.65 -1.95
C GLY A 372 20.55 -8.91 -0.81
N ALA A 373 21.41 -7.92 -0.50
CA ALA A 373 22.35 -7.99 0.61
C ALA A 373 21.62 -8.06 1.97
N GLU A 374 20.61 -7.22 2.19
CA GLU A 374 19.80 -7.25 3.42
C GLU A 374 19.10 -8.62 3.60
N ILE A 375 18.50 -9.16 2.54
CA ILE A 375 17.86 -10.49 2.56
C ILE A 375 18.88 -11.59 2.89
N LYS A 376 20.09 -11.51 2.34
CA LYS A 376 21.20 -12.42 2.63
C LYS A 376 21.64 -12.33 4.10
N ASP A 377 21.72 -11.13 4.65
CA ASP A 377 22.08 -10.91 6.05
C ASP A 377 21.02 -11.46 7.00
N ILE A 378 19.73 -11.24 6.70
CA ILE A 378 18.61 -11.85 7.43
C ILE A 378 18.70 -13.38 7.38
N TYR A 379 18.96 -13.97 6.21
CA TYR A 379 19.15 -15.41 6.08
C TYR A 379 20.31 -15.92 6.95
N ASN A 380 21.47 -15.24 6.92
CA ASN A 380 22.63 -15.63 7.70
C ASN A 380 22.35 -15.54 9.21
N GLN A 381 21.62 -14.52 9.67
CA GLN A 381 21.18 -14.40 11.05
C GLN A 381 20.26 -15.57 11.45
N HIS A 382 19.35 -15.99 10.58
CA HIS A 382 18.50 -17.16 10.82
C HIS A 382 19.27 -18.46 10.92
N VAL A 383 20.19 -18.71 9.98
CA VAL A 383 21.06 -19.89 10.02
C VAL A 383 21.89 -19.92 11.29
N LYS A 384 22.43 -18.77 11.72
CA LYS A 384 23.18 -18.64 12.96
C LYS A 384 22.33 -19.02 14.18
N VAL A 385 21.11 -18.48 14.32
CA VAL A 385 20.23 -18.80 15.45
C VAL A 385 19.88 -20.29 15.49
N LEU A 386 19.54 -20.89 14.34
CA LEU A 386 19.25 -22.32 14.24
C LEU A 386 20.46 -23.18 14.62
N THR A 387 21.65 -22.78 14.19
CA THR A 387 22.91 -23.47 14.52
C THR A 387 23.23 -23.38 16.01
N GLU A 388 23.13 -22.19 16.61
CA GLU A 388 23.34 -22.00 18.05
C GLU A 388 22.32 -22.78 18.89
N HIS A 389 21.08 -22.87 18.41
CA HIS A 389 20.05 -23.68 19.06
C HIS A 389 20.36 -25.17 18.96
N ARG A 390 20.78 -25.67 17.79
CA ARG A 390 21.27 -27.04 17.61
C ARG A 390 22.41 -27.38 18.56
N ASP A 391 23.38 -26.48 18.71
CA ASP A 391 24.52 -26.67 19.64
C ASP A 391 24.05 -26.73 21.10
N THR A 392 22.99 -26.01 21.44
CA THR A 392 22.34 -26.07 22.75
C THR A 392 21.66 -27.41 22.99
N LEU A 393 20.99 -27.96 21.97
CA LEU A 393 20.38 -29.30 22.04
C LEU A 393 21.44 -30.37 22.26
N VAL A 394 22.59 -30.28 21.58
CA VAL A 394 23.73 -31.18 21.78
C VAL A 394 24.22 -31.16 23.23
N LYS A 395 24.42 -29.96 23.80
CA LYS A 395 24.80 -29.82 25.21
C LYS A 395 23.77 -30.44 26.16
N ARG A 396 22.48 -30.38 25.81
CA ARG A 396 21.40 -30.99 26.60
C ARG A 396 21.36 -32.50 26.48
N VAL A 397 21.62 -33.07 25.30
CA VAL A 397 21.76 -34.52 25.11
C VAL A 397 22.91 -35.05 25.96
N LEU A 398 24.07 -34.37 25.94
CA LEU A 398 25.23 -34.75 26.76
C LEU A 398 24.97 -34.66 28.27
N LYS A 399 24.11 -33.73 28.70
CA LYS A 399 23.73 -33.53 30.12
C LYS A 399 22.51 -34.33 30.56
N ALA A 400 21.83 -35.02 29.64
CA ALA A 400 20.64 -35.81 29.99
C ALA A 400 21.06 -36.95 30.92
N ASP A 401 20.33 -37.12 32.02
CA ASP A 401 20.57 -38.19 32.97
C ASP A 401 20.33 -39.54 32.29
N THR A 402 21.21 -40.50 32.56
CA THR A 402 21.16 -41.87 32.09
C THR A 402 21.19 -42.88 33.23
N SER A 403 20.93 -42.43 34.45
CA SER A 403 20.70 -43.36 35.54
C SER A 403 19.33 -44.03 35.36
N SER A 404 19.33 -45.37 35.40
CA SER A 404 18.11 -46.15 35.57
C SER A 404 17.95 -46.45 37.06
N ILE A 405 16.75 -46.23 37.59
CA ILE A 405 16.38 -46.64 38.96
C ILE A 405 16.32 -48.18 39.07
N LEU A 406 16.22 -48.89 37.94
CA LEU A 406 16.13 -50.35 37.85
C LEU A 406 17.39 -50.86 37.12
N GLY A 407 18.45 -51.10 37.88
CA GLY A 407 19.84 -51.14 37.44
C GLY A 407 20.33 -52.25 36.52
N ASP A 408 19.56 -52.81 35.57
CA ASP A 408 20.06 -53.94 34.75
C ASP A 408 19.51 -54.09 33.30
N ARG A 409 18.96 -53.06 32.63
CA ARG A 409 18.61 -53.16 31.19
C ARG A 409 18.92 -51.91 30.38
N GLU A 410 19.27 -52.12 29.11
CA GLU A 410 19.73 -51.19 28.06
C GLU A 410 19.39 -49.71 28.32
N VAL A 411 20.25 -49.05 29.08
CA VAL A 411 20.17 -47.60 29.28
C VAL A 411 21.03 -46.93 28.22
N ILE A 412 20.57 -45.81 27.68
CA ILE A 412 21.36 -44.95 26.79
C ILE A 412 22.71 -44.70 27.47
N THR A 413 23.81 -45.08 26.83
CA THR A 413 25.15 -44.92 27.41
C THR A 413 25.73 -43.55 27.08
N ASP A 414 26.78 -43.14 27.79
CA ASP A 414 27.54 -41.94 27.41
C ASP A 414 28.19 -42.05 26.02
N LYS A 415 28.46 -43.29 25.57
CA LYS A 415 28.92 -43.56 24.20
C LYS A 415 27.82 -43.27 23.18
N ASP A 416 26.59 -43.63 23.50
CA ASP A 416 25.42 -43.35 22.65
C ASP A 416 25.15 -41.84 22.61
N LYS A 417 25.18 -41.14 23.75
CA LYS A 417 25.09 -39.67 23.79
C LYS A 417 26.14 -38.99 22.93
N LYS A 418 27.40 -39.43 22.99
CA LYS A 418 28.50 -38.88 22.18
C LYS A 418 28.28 -39.13 20.69
N THR A 419 27.79 -40.32 20.33
CA THR A 419 27.49 -40.69 18.94
C THR A 419 26.36 -39.83 18.40
N VAL A 420 25.25 -39.76 19.13
CA VAL A 420 24.10 -38.89 18.81
C VAL A 420 24.52 -37.42 18.68
N SER A 421 25.29 -36.91 19.66
CA SER A 421 25.77 -35.53 19.65
C SER A 421 26.61 -35.22 18.42
N LYS A 422 27.49 -36.14 18.02
CA LYS A 422 28.31 -36.01 16.82
C LYS A 422 27.45 -35.98 15.55
N SER A 423 26.47 -36.88 15.44
CA SER A 423 25.55 -36.91 14.31
C SER A 423 24.68 -35.65 14.21
N ILE A 424 24.18 -35.13 15.33
CA ILE A 424 23.45 -33.85 15.35
C ILE A 424 24.33 -32.71 14.81
N LEU A 425 25.58 -32.59 15.28
CA LEU A 425 26.51 -31.54 14.83
C LEU A 425 26.85 -31.65 13.34
N ASN A 426 26.97 -32.87 12.83
CA ASN A 426 27.22 -33.15 11.41
C ASN A 426 26.02 -32.85 10.50
N GLY A 427 24.87 -32.46 11.05
CA GLY A 427 23.66 -32.27 10.26
C GLY A 427 22.97 -33.58 9.88
N GLU A 428 23.36 -34.71 10.48
CA GLU A 428 22.78 -36.02 10.20
C GLU A 428 21.41 -36.15 10.88
N ILE A 429 20.51 -36.94 10.27
CA ILE A 429 19.23 -37.30 10.88
C ILE A 429 19.46 -38.55 11.73
N VAL A 430 19.18 -38.45 13.03
CA VAL A 430 19.40 -39.54 13.98
C VAL A 430 18.09 -40.25 14.28
N GLY A 431 18.09 -41.58 14.23
CA GLY A 431 16.93 -42.39 14.61
C GLY A 431 16.59 -42.24 16.09
N SER A 432 15.30 -42.34 16.43
CA SER A 432 14.86 -42.38 17.83
C SER A 432 15.26 -43.71 18.47
N PHE A 433 15.64 -43.67 19.74
CA PHE A 433 15.80 -44.89 20.54
C PHE A 433 14.43 -45.52 20.80
N SER A 434 14.39 -46.86 21.00
CA SER A 434 13.16 -47.55 21.41
C SER A 434 12.58 -46.86 22.65
N PRO A 435 11.30 -46.45 22.64
CA PRO A 435 10.66 -45.92 23.84
C PRO A 435 10.43 -47.06 24.84
N ASP A 436 11.48 -47.40 25.57
CA ASP A 436 11.34 -48.22 26.77
C ASP A 436 10.83 -47.33 27.91
N TYR A 437 10.25 -47.91 28.97
CA TYR A 437 9.51 -47.26 30.09
C TYR A 437 10.28 -46.19 30.92
N TYR A 438 11.33 -45.57 30.40
CA TYR A 438 12.22 -44.65 31.10
C TYR A 438 12.10 -43.21 30.60
N ASP A 439 11.96 -42.28 31.55
CA ASP A 439 11.85 -40.84 31.29
C ASP A 439 13.09 -40.26 30.59
N SER A 440 14.28 -40.82 30.82
CA SER A 440 15.55 -40.39 30.21
C SER A 440 15.58 -40.63 28.69
N THR A 441 15.10 -41.78 28.23
CA THR A 441 14.99 -42.12 26.81
C THR A 441 13.97 -41.24 26.11
N THR A 442 12.83 -40.99 26.75
CA THR A 442 11.80 -40.06 26.25
C THR A 442 12.38 -38.66 26.07
N LYS A 443 13.09 -38.14 27.08
CA LYS A 443 13.72 -36.82 27.03
C LYS A 443 14.79 -36.70 25.94
N ILE A 444 15.61 -37.72 25.73
CA ILE A 444 16.61 -37.73 24.64
C ILE A 444 15.93 -37.81 23.28
N ASN A 445 14.87 -38.61 23.14
CA ASN A 445 14.08 -38.70 21.91
C ASN A 445 13.40 -37.37 21.55
N GLU A 446 12.91 -36.60 22.54
CA GLU A 446 12.39 -35.25 22.31
C GLU A 446 13.48 -34.32 21.77
N LEU A 447 14.67 -34.30 22.38
CA LEU A 447 15.80 -33.50 21.91
C LEU A 447 16.25 -33.90 20.50
N LEU A 448 16.21 -35.19 20.18
CA LEU A 448 16.51 -35.71 18.85
C LEU A 448 15.52 -35.21 17.80
N VAL A 449 14.23 -35.17 18.12
CA VAL A 449 13.22 -34.63 17.21
C VAL A 449 13.49 -33.15 16.93
N HIS A 450 13.78 -32.35 17.96
CA HIS A 450 14.13 -30.94 17.79
C HIS A 450 15.37 -30.78 16.89
N ALA A 451 16.42 -31.57 17.12
CA ALA A 451 17.65 -31.51 16.34
C ALA A 451 17.45 -31.94 14.88
N ASN A 452 16.69 -33.00 14.64
CA ASN A 452 16.36 -33.50 13.31
C ASN A 452 15.53 -32.48 12.51
N THR A 453 14.58 -31.80 13.15
CA THR A 453 13.80 -30.70 12.54
C THR A 453 14.73 -29.59 12.05
N ILE A 454 15.68 -29.14 12.88
CA ILE A 454 16.63 -28.09 12.52
C ILE A 454 17.56 -28.54 11.39
N ASN A 455 18.16 -29.72 11.51
CA ASN A 455 19.08 -30.26 10.51
C ASN A 455 18.39 -30.43 9.16
N THR A 456 17.13 -30.89 9.14
CA THR A 456 16.34 -31.00 7.91
C THR A 456 16.13 -29.63 7.26
N ALA A 457 15.76 -28.61 8.04
CA ALA A 457 15.54 -27.26 7.51
C ALA A 457 16.84 -26.63 6.95
N LEU A 458 17.95 -26.75 7.67
CA LEU A 458 19.25 -26.23 7.24
C LEU A 458 19.78 -26.96 6.00
N ASN A 459 19.75 -28.29 5.98
CA ASN A 459 20.24 -29.09 4.85
C ASN A 459 19.47 -28.80 3.56
N LYS A 460 18.13 -28.70 3.65
CA LYS A 460 17.30 -28.35 2.49
C LYS A 460 17.62 -26.95 1.97
N ALA A 461 17.85 -25.97 2.85
CA ALA A 461 18.21 -24.62 2.44
C ALA A 461 19.60 -24.55 1.79
N ILE A 462 20.55 -25.38 2.24
CA ILE A 462 21.89 -25.48 1.62
C ILE A 462 21.81 -26.04 0.20
N GLN A 463 20.90 -27.00 -0.04
CA GLN A 463 20.69 -27.63 -1.35
C GLN A 463 20.02 -26.71 -2.38
N VAL A 464 19.50 -25.55 -1.99
CA VAL A 464 19.00 -24.54 -2.94
C VAL A 464 20.20 -23.94 -3.66
N LEU A 465 20.36 -24.32 -4.92
CA LEU A 465 21.40 -23.82 -5.82
C LEU A 465 20.97 -22.51 -6.51
N PRO A 466 21.92 -21.65 -6.91
CA PRO A 466 21.62 -20.50 -7.77
C PRO A 466 21.01 -20.97 -9.10
N PRO A 467 20.13 -20.16 -9.72
CA PRO A 467 19.66 -20.41 -11.09
C PRO A 467 20.85 -20.58 -12.04
N GLN A 468 20.75 -21.50 -13.02
CA GLN A 468 21.87 -21.88 -13.89
C GLN A 468 22.45 -20.70 -14.72
N ASP A 469 21.71 -19.60 -14.88
CA ASP A 469 22.08 -18.48 -15.77
C ASP A 469 22.33 -17.13 -15.06
N SER A 470 22.28 -17.02 -13.72
CA SER A 470 22.76 -15.81 -13.01
C SER A 470 22.89 -16.00 -11.49
N VAL A 471 23.86 -15.33 -10.88
CA VAL A 471 23.98 -15.18 -9.41
C VAL A 471 23.01 -14.08 -8.96
N ASP A 472 21.72 -14.34 -9.09
CA ASP A 472 20.68 -13.48 -8.54
C ASP A 472 20.59 -13.73 -7.02
N GLU A 473 21.42 -13.02 -6.24
CA GLU A 473 21.52 -13.22 -4.78
C GLU A 473 20.16 -13.08 -4.11
N LEU A 474 19.37 -12.08 -4.50
CA LEU A 474 18.04 -11.85 -3.93
C LEU A 474 17.13 -13.07 -4.12
N SER A 475 17.04 -13.58 -5.35
CA SER A 475 16.19 -14.75 -5.67
C SER A 475 16.67 -16.00 -4.95
N LEU A 476 17.99 -16.20 -4.88
CA LEU A 476 18.61 -17.32 -4.18
C LEU A 476 18.27 -17.31 -2.69
N TYR A 477 18.57 -16.22 -1.99
CA TYR A 477 18.40 -16.14 -0.54
C TYR A 477 16.93 -16.10 -0.12
N ARG A 478 16.04 -15.50 -0.93
CA ARG A 478 14.58 -15.64 -0.75
C ARG A 478 14.14 -17.10 -0.82
N SER A 479 14.62 -17.85 -1.82
CA SER A 479 14.29 -19.28 -2.00
C SER A 479 14.82 -20.15 -0.85
N LYS A 480 16.02 -19.83 -0.36
CA LYS A 480 16.59 -20.47 0.84
C LYS A 480 15.73 -20.24 2.08
N MET A 481 15.31 -19.01 2.34
CA MET A 481 14.44 -18.70 3.47
C MET A 481 13.06 -19.36 3.35
N ALA A 482 12.45 -19.34 2.17
CA ALA A 482 11.20 -20.05 1.92
C ALA A 482 11.32 -21.56 2.19
N THR A 483 12.49 -22.14 1.86
CA THR A 483 12.78 -23.56 2.10
C THR A 483 12.97 -23.88 3.59
N ILE A 484 13.66 -23.02 4.36
CA ILE A 484 13.73 -23.17 5.82
C ILE A 484 12.31 -23.11 6.40
N LYS A 485 11.54 -22.09 6.04
CA LYS A 485 10.17 -21.92 6.54
C LYS A 485 9.30 -23.13 6.20
N GLY A 486 9.21 -23.52 4.93
CA GLY A 486 8.38 -24.66 4.51
C GLY A 486 8.79 -25.97 5.18
N SER A 487 10.08 -26.13 5.51
CA SER A 487 10.56 -27.28 6.28
C SER A 487 10.08 -27.26 7.73
N LEU A 488 10.01 -26.09 8.36
CA LEU A 488 9.52 -25.91 9.73
C LEU A 488 7.99 -25.94 9.83
N GLU A 489 7.27 -25.58 8.76
CA GLU A 489 5.80 -25.66 8.69
C GLU A 489 5.30 -27.08 8.46
N LYS A 490 6.10 -27.95 7.84
CA LYS A 490 5.71 -29.34 7.61
C LYS A 490 5.46 -30.03 8.95
N LYS A 491 4.28 -30.67 9.08
CA LYS A 491 3.98 -31.52 10.22
C LYS A 491 4.95 -32.69 10.26
N ASP A 492 5.54 -32.94 11.42
CA ASP A 492 6.25 -34.16 11.69
C ASP A 492 5.23 -35.30 11.76
N GLU A 493 5.41 -36.33 10.92
CA GLU A 493 4.47 -37.44 10.80
C GLU A 493 4.39 -38.30 12.07
N ARG A 494 5.42 -38.27 12.93
CA ARG A 494 5.47 -39.04 14.18
C ARG A 494 4.80 -38.30 15.32
N LEU A 495 4.93 -36.97 15.37
CA LEU A 495 4.41 -36.15 16.47
C LEU A 495 3.09 -35.41 16.16
N GLY A 496 2.69 -35.34 14.89
CA GLY A 496 1.47 -34.63 14.46
C GLY A 496 1.52 -33.11 14.62
N VAL A 497 2.68 -32.55 14.98
CA VAL A 497 2.92 -31.11 15.20
C VAL A 497 3.95 -30.56 14.21
N THR A 498 3.98 -29.25 14.00
CA THR A 498 4.94 -28.62 13.09
C THR A 498 6.30 -28.44 13.74
N GLY A 499 7.34 -28.25 12.93
CA GLY A 499 8.66 -27.82 13.43
C GLY A 499 8.60 -26.52 14.24
N PHE A 500 7.72 -25.59 13.89
CA PHE A 500 7.48 -24.40 14.70
C PHE A 500 6.90 -24.73 16.08
N ASP A 501 5.96 -25.67 16.18
CA ASP A 501 5.39 -26.10 17.46
C ASP A 501 6.45 -26.78 18.34
N ILE A 502 7.31 -27.59 17.72
CA ILE A 502 8.44 -28.26 18.35
C ILE A 502 9.39 -27.21 18.94
N LEU A 503 9.80 -26.22 18.15
CA LEU A 503 10.70 -25.15 18.60
C LEU A 503 10.06 -24.22 19.65
N LYS A 504 8.73 -24.04 19.62
CA LYS A 504 7.98 -23.21 20.59
C LYS A 504 7.87 -23.85 21.98
N LYS A 505 7.86 -25.18 22.05
CA LYS A 505 7.75 -25.95 23.31
C LYS A 505 9.04 -26.02 24.12
N ASP A 506 10.18 -25.69 23.54
CA ASP A 506 11.45 -25.60 24.26
C ASP A 506 11.44 -24.38 25.20
N THR A 507 11.61 -24.54 26.52
CA THR A 507 11.50 -23.48 27.54
C THR A 507 12.84 -23.02 28.13
N SER A 508 13.98 -23.39 27.53
CA SER A 508 15.33 -23.05 28.02
C SER A 508 15.71 -21.56 27.88
N SER A 509 16.68 -21.04 28.65
CA SER A 509 17.06 -19.60 28.72
C SER A 509 17.43 -18.91 27.38
N SER A 510 17.72 -19.67 26.31
CA SER A 510 17.81 -19.21 24.91
C SER A 510 16.44 -18.80 24.30
N TRP A 511 15.36 -18.92 25.07
CA TRP A 511 13.97 -18.72 24.66
C TRP A 511 13.70 -17.38 24.01
N SER A 512 14.34 -16.31 24.48
CA SER A 512 14.03 -14.95 23.99
C SER A 512 14.49 -14.73 22.54
N GLN A 513 15.64 -15.27 22.16
CA GLN A 513 16.17 -15.21 20.79
C GLN A 513 15.47 -16.20 19.87
N LEU A 514 15.21 -17.43 20.33
CA LEU A 514 14.48 -18.44 19.56
C LEU A 514 13.02 -18.03 19.33
N LYS A 515 12.35 -17.42 20.33
CA LYS A 515 10.99 -16.89 20.18
C LYS A 515 10.94 -15.69 19.25
N ARG A 516 11.91 -14.77 19.31
CA ARG A 516 12.05 -13.68 18.33
C ARG A 516 12.33 -14.23 16.93
N PHE A 517 13.15 -15.26 16.81
CA PHE A 517 13.42 -15.96 15.54
C PHE A 517 12.18 -16.65 14.97
N ILE A 518 11.44 -17.41 15.78
CA ILE A 518 10.18 -18.07 15.39
C ILE A 518 9.14 -17.01 15.02
N LEU A 519 8.99 -15.96 15.82
CA LEU A 519 8.09 -14.84 15.52
C LEU A 519 8.50 -14.15 14.23
N ASN A 520 9.78 -13.87 14.01
CA ASN A 520 10.28 -13.26 12.78
C ASN A 520 10.06 -14.19 11.59
N MET A 521 10.37 -15.49 11.67
CA MET A 521 10.18 -16.48 10.59
C MET A 521 8.71 -16.72 10.24
N VAL A 522 7.84 -16.77 11.25
CA VAL A 522 6.39 -16.85 11.06
C VAL A 522 5.87 -15.53 10.48
N ASN A 523 6.40 -14.39 10.94
CA ASN A 523 6.01 -13.03 10.49
C ASN A 523 6.68 -12.56 9.20
N LEU A 524 7.75 -13.20 8.74
CA LEU A 524 8.52 -12.83 7.55
C LEU A 524 7.69 -12.95 6.26
N PHE A 525 6.54 -13.61 6.37
CA PHE A 525 5.56 -13.76 5.30
C PHE A 525 4.17 -13.24 5.69
N THR A 526 4.01 -12.60 6.86
CA THR A 526 2.77 -11.95 7.26
C THR A 526 2.94 -10.43 7.17
N PRO A 527 1.96 -9.68 6.66
CA PRO A 527 2.06 -8.22 6.47
C PRO A 527 2.45 -7.42 7.72
N ALA A 528 2.35 -8.00 8.92
CA ALA A 528 2.57 -7.31 10.18
C ALA A 528 4.03 -6.90 10.46
N PHE A 529 5.03 -7.46 9.77
CA PHE A 529 6.43 -6.98 9.88
C PHE A 529 6.58 -5.54 9.32
N LEU A 530 5.60 -5.05 8.55
CA LEU A 530 5.51 -3.66 8.10
C LEU A 530 5.10 -2.70 9.24
N HIS A 531 4.56 -3.18 10.37
CA HIS A 531 4.02 -2.30 11.43
C HIS A 531 5.05 -1.68 12.38
N GLU A 532 6.29 -2.18 12.45
CA GLU A 532 7.34 -1.47 13.21
C GLU A 532 7.83 -0.20 12.50
N TYR A 533 7.51 -0.03 11.20
CA TYR A 533 8.01 1.08 10.38
C TYR A 533 6.92 1.83 9.59
N ALA A 534 5.67 1.33 9.58
CA ALA A 534 4.50 2.10 9.17
C ALA A 534 4.04 3.00 10.33
N PRO A 535 3.70 4.29 10.10
CA PRO A 535 3.08 5.12 11.12
C PRO A 535 1.78 4.46 11.64
N PRO A 536 1.37 4.74 12.89
CA PRO A 536 0.27 4.03 13.53
C PRO A 536 -0.99 4.10 12.67
N LEU A 537 -1.53 2.93 12.33
CA LEU A 537 -2.82 2.82 11.66
C LEU A 537 -3.87 3.60 12.45
N GLN A 538 -4.50 4.59 11.81
CA GLN A 538 -5.72 5.20 12.31
C GLN A 538 -6.86 4.18 12.24
N HIS A 539 -7.03 3.36 13.27
CA HIS A 539 -8.26 2.59 13.40
C HIS A 539 -9.30 3.46 14.11
N LYS A 540 -10.32 3.93 13.36
CA LYS A 540 -11.54 4.58 13.88
C LYS A 540 -11.29 5.79 14.81
N GLY A 541 -10.58 6.82 14.34
CA GLY A 541 -10.61 8.14 14.98
C GLY A 541 -10.01 8.23 16.39
N HIS A 542 -9.21 7.25 16.82
CA HIS A 542 -8.44 7.33 18.06
C HIS A 542 -6.94 7.37 17.77
N ARG A 543 -6.27 8.40 18.30
CA ARG A 543 -4.81 8.51 18.32
C ARG A 543 -4.25 7.40 19.22
N VAL A 544 -3.49 6.48 18.62
CA VAL A 544 -2.78 5.36 19.29
C VAL A 544 -1.61 5.83 20.17
N GLU A 545 -1.30 7.14 20.21
CA GLU A 545 -0.26 7.71 21.09
C GLU A 545 -0.45 7.32 22.56
N LYS A 546 -1.69 7.23 23.05
CA LYS A 546 -1.99 6.83 24.44
C LYS A 546 -1.74 5.37 24.76
N GLU A 547 -1.85 4.45 23.79
CA GLU A 547 -1.60 3.03 24.02
C GLU A 547 -0.10 2.69 23.99
N PHE A 548 0.69 3.41 23.19
CA PHE A 548 2.15 3.30 23.22
C PHE A 548 2.75 3.78 24.54
N GLU A 549 2.19 4.84 25.13
CA GLU A 549 2.60 5.33 26.45
C GLU A 549 2.27 4.29 27.55
N LEU A 550 1.11 3.62 27.44
CA LEU A 550 0.73 2.51 28.33
C LEU A 550 1.63 1.28 28.17
N ILE A 551 2.02 0.92 26.94
CA ILE A 551 2.94 -0.20 26.67
C ILE A 551 4.35 0.15 27.16
N THR A 552 4.81 1.38 26.95
CA THR A 552 6.12 1.86 27.43
C THR A 552 6.17 1.87 28.97
N ASN A 553 5.09 2.33 29.61
CA ASN A 553 4.95 2.29 31.07
C ASN A 553 4.87 0.85 31.59
N ALA A 554 4.20 -0.06 30.89
CA ALA A 554 4.17 -1.49 31.24
C ALA A 554 5.55 -2.15 31.10
N ILE A 555 6.32 -1.81 30.05
CA ILE A 555 7.69 -2.29 29.85
C ILE A 555 8.62 -1.74 30.94
N ASN A 556 8.51 -0.47 31.29
CA ASN A 556 9.32 0.14 32.34
C ASN A 556 8.98 -0.46 33.71
N ARG A 557 7.69 -0.66 34.01
CA ARG A 557 7.24 -1.35 35.23
C ARG A 557 7.72 -2.80 35.29
N PHE A 558 7.77 -3.50 34.15
CA PHE A 558 8.31 -4.85 34.08
C PHE A 558 9.84 -4.87 34.30
N LYS A 559 10.56 -3.85 33.83
CA LYS A 559 12.00 -3.68 34.11
C LYS A 559 12.26 -3.38 35.60
N GLU A 560 11.44 -2.54 36.23
CA GLU A 560 11.50 -2.25 37.66
C GLU A 560 11.24 -3.50 38.51
N ILE A 561 10.19 -4.27 38.19
CA ILE A 561 9.89 -5.54 38.88
C ILE A 561 11.07 -6.52 38.73
N LYS A 562 11.71 -6.57 37.56
CA LYS A 562 12.88 -7.43 37.32
C LYS A 562 14.13 -6.96 38.09
N LEU A 563 14.26 -5.65 38.33
CA LEU A 563 15.33 -5.09 39.16
C LEU A 563 15.11 -5.45 40.63
N GLN A 564 13.89 -5.26 41.13
CA GLN A 564 13.49 -5.62 42.49
C GLN A 564 13.66 -7.13 42.75
N PHE A 565 13.30 -7.98 41.78
CA PHE A 565 13.54 -9.43 41.88
C PHE A 565 15.04 -9.78 41.98
N LYS A 566 15.90 -9.01 41.31
CA LYS A 566 17.36 -9.21 41.37
C LYS A 566 17.92 -8.81 42.73
N GLU A 567 17.41 -7.73 43.32
CA GLU A 567 17.79 -7.25 44.65
C GLU A 567 17.34 -8.22 45.75
N VAL A 568 16.12 -8.79 45.63
CA VAL A 568 15.62 -9.83 46.55
C VAL A 568 16.50 -11.09 46.50
N ILE A 569 16.84 -11.57 45.29
CA ILE A 569 17.73 -12.73 45.12
C ILE A 569 19.14 -12.45 45.66
N GLN A 570 19.63 -11.21 45.56
CA GLN A 570 20.92 -10.84 46.16
C GLN A 570 20.85 -10.77 47.70
N SER A 571 19.74 -10.31 48.28
CA SER A 571 19.55 -10.31 49.73
C SER A 571 19.36 -11.71 50.33
N GLU A 572 18.71 -12.63 49.61
CA GLU A 572 18.54 -14.03 50.05
C GLU A 572 19.86 -14.81 50.00
N ASN A 573 20.71 -14.55 49.00
CA ASN A 573 22.04 -15.18 48.94
C ASN A 573 23.00 -14.67 50.03
N ILE A 574 22.84 -13.43 50.51
CA ILE A 574 23.63 -12.91 51.65
C ILE A 574 23.17 -13.55 52.97
N GLY A 575 21.87 -13.81 53.14
CA GLY A 575 21.33 -14.48 54.33
C GLY A 575 21.66 -15.98 54.43
N GLU A 576 21.95 -16.65 53.31
CA GLU A 576 22.41 -18.05 53.29
C GLU A 576 23.91 -18.22 53.55
N GLU A 577 24.73 -17.19 53.31
CA GLU A 577 26.15 -17.20 53.71
C GLU A 577 26.32 -16.94 55.21
N GLU A 578 25.53 -16.06 55.83
CA GLU A 578 25.58 -15.81 57.28
C GLU A 578 25.11 -17.03 58.12
N ASN A 579 24.14 -17.82 57.64
CA ASN A 579 23.68 -19.02 58.35
C ASN A 579 24.65 -20.22 58.26
N LYS A 580 25.55 -20.25 57.26
CA LYS A 580 26.55 -21.33 57.13
C LYS A 580 27.77 -21.14 58.03
N ASP A 581 28.00 -19.94 58.54
CA ASP A 581 29.05 -19.67 59.52
C ASP A 581 28.60 -19.95 60.96
N GLU A 582 27.29 -19.91 61.27
CA GLU A 582 26.77 -20.34 62.59
C GLU A 582 26.73 -21.87 62.74
N GLU A 583 26.46 -22.62 61.67
CA GLU A 583 26.42 -24.09 61.73
C GLU A 583 27.80 -24.76 61.87
N LYS A 584 28.90 -24.04 61.56
CA LYS A 584 30.28 -24.54 61.79
C LYS A 584 30.78 -24.39 63.22
N HIS A 585 30.09 -23.65 64.09
CA HIS A 585 30.47 -23.49 65.49
C HIS A 585 29.71 -24.39 66.47
N ALA A 586 28.71 -25.16 66.00
CA ALA A 586 27.90 -26.03 66.86
C ALA A 586 28.43 -27.47 67.00
N ASP A 587 29.40 -27.91 66.19
CA ASP A 587 29.82 -29.33 66.13
C ASP A 587 31.15 -29.66 66.85
N LEU A 588 31.60 -28.81 67.79
CA LEU A 588 32.79 -29.02 68.63
C LEU A 588 32.48 -29.05 70.14
N GLY A 589 31.37 -29.65 70.54
CA GLY A 589 31.06 -29.82 71.95
C GLY A 589 30.12 -30.97 72.21
N LEU A 590 30.63 -32.20 72.23
CA LEU A 590 30.20 -33.31 73.10
C LEU A 590 31.04 -34.57 72.80
N GLY A 591 32.18 -34.69 73.48
CA GLY A 591 32.95 -35.92 73.61
C GLY A 591 33.48 -36.00 75.03
N ALA A 592 32.97 -36.99 75.78
CA ALA A 592 33.44 -37.39 77.10
C ALA A 592 34.84 -38.03 77.04
#